data_AF-A0A953CR78-F1
#
_entry.id   AF-A0A953CR78-F1
#
_cell.length_a   1.000
_cell.length_b   1.000
_cell.length_c   1.000
_cell.angle_alpha   90.00
_cell.angle_beta   90.00
_cell.angle_gamma   90.00
#
_symmetry.space_group_name_H-M   'P 1'
#
loop_
_entity.id
_entity.type
_entity.pdbx_description
1 polymer ?
#
loop_
_entity_poly.entity_id
_entity_poly.type
_entity_poly.pdbx_seq_one_letter_code
_entity_poly.pdbx_strand_id
1 'polypeptide(L)'
;MAYNLEEQEQLENLKAFWKQYGNFIVTVIAVAALAVAGWRGWGWYQVREAAQASAVYEQLREAASAKDVDKVRAAAGTLFEQYGGTAYGEMAALVAARAYVEAGDPKAAKVTLEWAVSNAKDDEFRHAA
;
A
#
# COMPACT_ATOMS: atom_id res chain seq x y z
N MET A 1 40.50 -14.30 48.31
CA MET A 1 40.67 -14.32 46.83
C MET A 1 39.81 -15.40 46.17
N ALA A 2 38.62 -15.73 46.70
CA ALA A 2 37.72 -16.74 46.11
C ALA A 2 36.80 -16.17 45.00
N TYR A 3 36.65 -14.85 44.96
CA TYR A 3 35.83 -14.15 43.95
C TYR A 3 36.30 -14.43 42.51
N ASN A 4 37.61 -14.60 42.30
CA ASN A 4 38.20 -14.70 40.96
C ASN A 4 38.02 -16.07 40.29
N LEU A 5 37.82 -17.17 41.04
CA LEU A 5 37.62 -18.50 40.44
C LEU A 5 36.19 -18.67 39.91
N GLU A 6 35.20 -18.30 40.72
CA GLU A 6 33.79 -18.38 40.35
C GLU A 6 33.45 -17.35 39.25
N GLU A 7 34.05 -16.16 39.29
CA GLU A 7 33.96 -15.18 38.20
C GLU A 7 34.61 -15.67 36.90
N GLN A 8 35.74 -16.40 36.98
CA GLN A 8 36.37 -17.00 35.80
C GLN A 8 35.53 -18.12 35.20
N GLU A 9 34.96 -19.02 36.00
CA GLU A 9 34.08 -20.08 35.50
C GLU A 9 32.81 -19.51 34.86
N GLN A 10 32.22 -18.45 35.42
CA GLN A 10 31.08 -17.76 34.81
C GLN A 10 31.46 -17.09 33.48
N LEU A 11 32.64 -16.47 33.40
CA LEU A 11 33.17 -15.88 32.17
C LEU A 11 33.44 -16.93 31.09
N GLU A 12 34.01 -18.07 31.45
CA GLU A 12 34.26 -19.17 30.52
C GLU A 12 32.96 -19.77 29.98
N ASN A 13 31.96 -19.97 30.85
CA ASN A 13 30.64 -20.47 30.46
C ASN A 13 29.92 -19.48 29.52
N LEU A 14 29.98 -18.18 29.80
CA LEU A 14 29.41 -17.15 28.92
C LEU A 14 30.13 -17.10 27.56
N LYS A 15 31.45 -17.22 27.57
CA LYS A 15 32.26 -17.22 26.35
C LYS A 15 32.00 -18.47 25.50
N ALA A 16 31.82 -19.64 26.13
CA ALA A 16 31.43 -20.87 25.47
C ALA A 16 30.02 -20.77 24.87
N PHE A 17 29.05 -20.25 25.64
CA PHE A 17 27.70 -19.98 25.14
C PHE A 17 27.72 -19.05 23.92
N TRP A 18 28.45 -17.95 23.98
CA TRP A 18 28.55 -17.02 22.86
C TRP A 18 29.25 -17.63 21.66
N LYS A 19 30.30 -18.43 21.86
CA LYS A 19 30.98 -19.15 20.77
C LYS A 19 30.06 -20.18 20.11
N GLN A 20 29.17 -20.81 20.87
CA GLN A 20 28.23 -21.82 20.39
C GLN A 20 27.00 -21.20 19.71
N TYR A 21 26.40 -20.16 20.29
CA TYR A 21 25.12 -19.59 19.86
C TYR A 21 25.21 -18.20 19.25
N GLY A 22 26.32 -17.48 19.40
CA GLY A 22 26.47 -16.09 18.95
C GLY A 22 26.16 -15.92 17.47
N ASN A 23 26.63 -16.82 16.61
CA ASN A 23 26.33 -16.76 15.18
C ASN A 23 24.83 -16.98 14.89
N PHE A 24 24.18 -17.89 15.60
CA PHE A 24 22.74 -18.13 15.46
C PHE A 24 21.93 -16.92 15.94
N ILE A 25 22.26 -16.37 17.11
CA ILE A 25 21.61 -15.16 17.67
C ILE A 25 21.74 -13.99 16.71
N VAL A 26 22.94 -13.71 16.20
CA VAL A 26 23.17 -12.62 15.23
C VAL A 26 22.39 -12.87 13.94
N THR A 27 22.33 -14.11 13.44
CA THR A 27 21.55 -14.45 12.24
C THR A 27 20.06 -14.19 12.45
N VAL A 28 19.50 -14.64 13.58
CA VAL A 28 18.07 -14.41 13.90
C VAL A 28 17.76 -12.93 14.01
N ILE A 29 18.62 -12.15 14.69
CA ILE A 29 18.47 -10.69 14.80
C ILE A 29 18.53 -10.04 13.41
N ALA A 30 19.47 -10.45 12.56
CA ALA A 30 19.60 -9.92 11.21
C ALA A 30 18.35 -10.20 10.36
N VAL A 31 17.82 -11.41 10.41
CA VAL A 31 16.58 -11.78 9.70
C VAL A 31 15.39 -10.97 10.23
N ALA A 32 15.25 -10.82 11.55
CA ALA A 32 14.19 -10.01 12.15
C ALA A 32 14.30 -8.53 11.73
N ALA A 33 15.51 -7.98 11.72
CA ALA A 33 15.76 -6.61 11.28
C ALA A 33 15.37 -6.41 9.80
N LEU A 34 15.71 -7.36 8.93
CA LEU A 34 15.32 -7.33 7.51
C LEU A 34 13.80 -7.42 7.33
N ALA A 35 13.11 -8.26 8.11
CA ALA A 35 11.65 -8.36 8.06
C ALA A 35 10.98 -7.04 8.48
N VAL A 36 11.45 -6.41 9.57
CA VAL A 36 10.93 -5.11 10.03
C VAL A 36 11.22 -4.01 9.01
N ALA A 37 12.43 -3.98 8.44
CA ALA A 37 12.79 -3.01 7.41
C ALA A 37 11.92 -3.17 6.16
N GLY A 38 11.68 -4.41 5.72
CA GLY A 38 10.79 -4.71 4.60
C GLY A 38 9.36 -4.24 4.87
N TRP A 39 8.81 -4.53 6.04
CA TRP A 39 7.45 -4.11 6.40
C TRP A 39 7.32 -2.58 6.48
N ARG A 40 8.30 -1.90 7.09
CA ARG A 40 8.35 -0.43 7.14
C ARG A 40 8.49 0.19 5.76
N GLY A 41 9.34 -0.38 4.91
CA GLY A 41 9.52 0.08 3.52
C GLY A 41 8.24 -0.06 2.70
N TRP A 42 7.54 -1.19 2.84
CA TRP A 42 6.25 -1.43 2.18
C TRP A 42 5.17 -0.44 2.64
N GLY A 43 5.09 -0.15 3.95
CA GLY A 43 4.16 0.85 4.48
C GLY A 43 4.44 2.26 3.96
N TRP A 44 5.73 2.66 3.90
CA TRP A 44 6.13 3.95 3.34
C TRP A 44 5.74 4.09 1.86
N TYR A 45 5.93 3.02 1.07
CA TYR A 45 5.52 2.97 -0.32
C TYR A 45 4.01 3.18 -0.48
N GLN A 46 3.19 2.46 0.28
CA GLN A 46 1.72 2.61 0.25
C GLN A 46 1.25 4.03 0.61
N VAL A 47 1.84 4.65 1.64
CA VAL A 47 1.49 6.04 2.02
C VAL A 47 1.83 7.02 0.91
N ARG A 48 2.99 6.84 0.27
CA ARG A 48 3.41 7.70 -0.85
C ARG A 48 2.53 7.50 -2.07
N GLU A 49 2.15 6.27 -2.38
CA GLU A 49 1.24 5.92 -3.46
C GLU A 49 -0.15 6.53 -3.24
N ALA A 50 -0.71 6.40 -2.04
CA ALA A 50 -1.98 7.01 -1.67
C ALA A 50 -1.94 8.55 -1.74
N ALA A 51 -0.85 9.18 -1.33
CA ALA A 51 -0.68 10.62 -1.43
C ALA A 51 -0.68 11.09 -2.91
N GLN A 52 0.01 10.37 -3.79
CA GLN A 52 0.00 10.68 -5.23
C GLN A 52 -1.38 10.46 -5.86
N ALA A 53 -2.03 9.33 -5.53
CA ALA A 53 -3.37 9.02 -5.97
C ALA A 53 -4.37 10.12 -5.56
N SER A 54 -4.27 10.62 -4.31
CA SER A 54 -5.12 11.72 -3.83
C SER A 54 -4.99 12.99 -4.67
N ALA A 55 -3.78 13.33 -5.14
CA ALA A 55 -3.55 14.51 -5.96
C ALA A 55 -4.18 14.38 -7.36
N VAL A 56 -4.12 13.19 -7.96
CA VAL A 56 -4.80 12.92 -9.24
C VAL A 56 -6.32 12.87 -9.05
N TYR A 57 -6.79 12.33 -7.91
CA TYR A 57 -8.21 12.30 -7.59
C TYR A 57 -8.80 13.70 -7.41
N GLU A 58 -8.08 14.63 -6.80
CA GLU A 58 -8.54 16.03 -6.74
C GLU A 58 -8.62 16.67 -8.13
N GLN A 59 -7.66 16.38 -9.04
CA GLN A 59 -7.75 16.81 -10.44
C GLN A 59 -8.97 16.22 -11.16
N LEU A 60 -9.30 14.96 -10.90
CA LEU A 60 -10.51 14.32 -11.41
C LEU A 60 -11.76 15.04 -10.93
N ARG A 61 -11.84 15.38 -9.64
CA ARG A 61 -12.99 16.10 -9.06
C ARG A 61 -13.13 17.49 -9.65
N GLU A 62 -12.02 18.21 -9.82
CA GLU A 62 -12.01 19.52 -10.44
C GLU A 62 -12.48 19.44 -11.90
N ALA A 63 -11.97 18.48 -12.68
CA ALA A 63 -12.39 18.23 -14.05
C ALA A 63 -13.88 17.87 -14.15
N ALA A 64 -14.38 17.01 -13.26
CA ALA A 64 -15.79 16.65 -13.19
C ALA A 64 -16.66 17.87 -12.86
N SER A 65 -16.24 18.71 -11.91
CA SER A 65 -16.94 19.96 -11.58
C SER A 65 -16.93 20.96 -12.75
N ALA A 66 -15.86 21.00 -13.53
CA ALA A 66 -15.74 21.81 -14.73
C ALA A 66 -16.48 21.22 -15.95
N LYS A 67 -17.04 20.00 -15.82
CA LYS A 67 -17.64 19.22 -16.91
C LYS A 67 -16.68 18.98 -18.09
N ASP A 68 -15.39 18.92 -17.80
CA ASP A 68 -14.33 18.65 -18.76
C ASP A 68 -14.12 17.13 -18.87
N VAL A 69 -14.92 16.50 -19.74
CA VAL A 69 -15.01 15.04 -19.87
C VAL A 69 -13.69 14.40 -20.32
N ASP A 70 -12.90 15.12 -21.12
CA ASP A 70 -11.61 14.63 -21.58
C ASP A 70 -10.59 14.60 -20.45
N LYS A 71 -10.56 15.62 -19.59
CA LYS A 71 -9.74 15.59 -18.37
C LYS A 71 -10.23 14.57 -17.36
N VAL A 72 -11.54 14.38 -17.23
CA VAL A 72 -12.10 13.29 -16.42
C VAL A 72 -11.57 11.95 -16.90
N ARG A 73 -11.60 11.69 -18.22
CA ARG A 73 -11.09 10.44 -18.81
C ARG A 73 -9.60 10.24 -18.55
N ALA A 74 -8.79 11.29 -18.71
CA ALA A 74 -7.35 11.20 -18.46
C ALA A 74 -7.02 10.94 -16.99
N ALA A 75 -7.63 11.69 -16.06
CA ALA A 75 -7.39 11.55 -14.63
C ALA A 75 -7.92 10.21 -14.09
N ALA A 76 -9.10 9.77 -14.52
CA ALA A 76 -9.66 8.47 -14.16
C ALA A 76 -8.79 7.32 -14.69
N GLY A 77 -8.36 7.39 -15.97
CA GLY A 77 -7.45 6.39 -16.54
C GLY A 77 -6.14 6.28 -15.76
N THR A 78 -5.55 7.41 -15.37
CA THR A 78 -4.35 7.43 -14.52
C THR A 78 -4.60 6.77 -13.17
N LEU A 79 -5.75 7.04 -12.53
CA LEU A 79 -6.12 6.42 -11.27
C LEU A 79 -6.36 4.91 -11.41
N PHE A 80 -6.92 4.45 -12.52
CA PHE A 80 -7.15 3.02 -12.75
C PHE A 80 -5.87 2.25 -13.04
N GLU A 81 -4.99 2.82 -13.88
CA GLU A 81 -3.75 2.16 -14.30
C GLU A 81 -2.66 2.20 -13.24
N GLN A 82 -2.47 3.35 -12.58
CA GLN A 82 -1.35 3.57 -11.66
C GLN A 82 -1.72 3.41 -10.20
N TYR A 83 -2.98 3.66 -9.84
CA TYR A 83 -3.42 3.73 -8.45
C TYR A 83 -4.66 2.87 -8.15
N GLY A 84 -5.00 1.95 -9.05
CA GLY A 84 -6.21 1.13 -8.95
C GLY A 84 -6.18 0.20 -7.74
N GLY A 85 -5.00 -0.07 -7.18
CA GLY A 85 -4.83 -0.81 -5.95
C GLY A 85 -5.11 -0.02 -4.66
N THR A 86 -5.41 1.27 -4.77
CA THR A 86 -5.75 2.17 -3.65
C THR A 86 -7.26 2.44 -3.62
N ALA A 87 -7.80 2.89 -2.48
CA ALA A 87 -9.20 3.31 -2.36
C ALA A 87 -9.61 4.42 -3.34
N TYR A 88 -8.65 5.20 -3.86
CA TYR A 88 -8.91 6.24 -4.85
C TYR A 88 -9.32 5.70 -6.21
N GLY A 89 -8.93 4.47 -6.58
CA GLY A 89 -9.33 3.85 -7.84
C GLY A 89 -10.86 3.64 -7.90
N GLU A 90 -11.44 3.09 -6.84
CA GLU A 90 -12.89 2.86 -6.74
C GLU A 90 -13.67 4.19 -6.68
N MET A 91 -13.21 5.15 -5.86
CA MET A 91 -13.81 6.48 -5.79
C MET A 91 -13.76 7.21 -7.14
N ALA A 92 -12.65 7.08 -7.86
CA ALA A 92 -12.49 7.67 -9.20
C ALA A 92 -13.51 7.11 -10.18
N ALA A 93 -13.81 5.81 -10.10
CA ALA A 93 -14.78 5.18 -10.97
C ALA A 93 -16.19 5.75 -10.78
N LEU A 94 -16.62 5.99 -9.54
CA LEU A 94 -17.92 6.61 -9.27
C LEU A 94 -18.01 8.05 -9.80
N VAL A 95 -16.97 8.85 -9.57
CA VAL A 95 -16.92 10.25 -10.04
C VAL A 95 -16.90 10.31 -11.57
N ALA A 96 -16.06 9.50 -12.22
CA ALA A 96 -15.97 9.44 -13.67
C ALA A 96 -17.25 8.92 -14.31
N ALA A 97 -17.86 7.86 -13.76
CA ALA A 97 -19.12 7.33 -14.26
C ALA A 97 -20.24 8.38 -14.20
N ARG A 98 -20.35 9.12 -13.10
CA ARG A 98 -21.29 10.24 -13.00
C ARG A 98 -21.03 11.31 -14.06
N ALA A 99 -19.78 11.73 -14.23
CA ALA A 99 -19.41 12.73 -15.23
C ALA A 99 -19.74 12.26 -16.66
N TYR A 100 -19.54 10.98 -16.99
CA TYR A 100 -19.91 10.41 -18.28
C TYR A 100 -21.42 10.39 -18.51
N VAL A 101 -22.23 10.06 -17.49
CA VAL A 101 -23.69 10.15 -17.59
C VAL A 101 -24.13 11.59 -17.82
N GLU A 102 -23.59 12.54 -17.06
CA GLU A 102 -23.90 13.97 -17.22
C GLU A 102 -23.47 14.51 -18.60
N ALA A 103 -22.45 13.91 -19.21
CA ALA A 103 -21.98 14.21 -20.56
C ALA A 103 -22.77 13.52 -21.68
N GLY A 104 -23.73 12.65 -21.35
CA GLY A 104 -24.49 11.89 -22.34
C GLY A 104 -23.79 10.65 -22.89
N ASP A 105 -22.76 10.14 -22.22
CA ASP A 105 -22.05 8.90 -22.55
C ASP A 105 -22.29 7.80 -21.48
N PRO A 106 -23.49 7.21 -21.41
CA PRO A 106 -23.79 6.15 -20.46
C PRO A 106 -23.01 4.86 -20.74
N LYS A 107 -22.46 4.69 -21.95
CA LYS A 107 -21.62 3.54 -22.29
C LYS A 107 -20.28 3.62 -21.57
N ALA A 108 -19.61 4.77 -21.62
CA ALA A 108 -18.39 4.99 -20.87
C ALA A 108 -18.63 4.83 -19.35
N ALA A 109 -19.75 5.36 -18.83
CA ALA A 109 -20.13 5.18 -17.44
C ALA A 109 -20.23 3.71 -17.03
N LYS A 110 -20.88 2.89 -17.85
CA LYS A 110 -21.03 1.45 -17.61
C LYS A 110 -19.66 0.75 -17.57
N VAL A 111 -18.80 1.01 -18.56
CA VAL A 111 -17.44 0.41 -18.60
C VAL A 111 -16.63 0.78 -17.36
N THR A 112 -16.72 2.04 -16.91
CA THR A 112 -16.04 2.50 -15.71
C THR A 112 -16.54 1.83 -14.44
N LEU A 113 -17.85 1.63 -14.30
CA LEU A 113 -18.43 0.90 -13.16
C LEU A 113 -18.08 -0.59 -13.19
N GLU A 114 -18.06 -1.22 -14.37
CA GLU A 114 -17.62 -2.61 -14.53
C GLU A 114 -16.15 -2.79 -14.14
N TRP A 115 -15.30 -1.81 -14.49
CA TRP A 115 -13.91 -1.78 -14.03
C TRP A 115 -13.84 -1.72 -12.50
N ALA A 116 -14.66 -0.89 -11.86
CA ALA A 116 -14.70 -0.78 -10.40
C ALA A 116 -15.08 -2.11 -9.74
N VAL A 117 -16.13 -2.77 -10.23
CA VAL A 117 -16.57 -4.07 -9.71
C VAL A 117 -15.49 -5.16 -9.90
N SER A 118 -14.76 -5.10 -11.01
CA SER A 118 -13.71 -6.08 -11.32
C SER A 118 -12.41 -5.85 -10.55
N ASN A 119 -12.11 -4.60 -10.18
CA ASN A 119 -10.87 -4.21 -9.50
C ASN A 119 -11.05 -3.86 -8.02
N ALA A 120 -12.29 -3.86 -7.51
CA ALA A 120 -12.54 -3.64 -6.10
C ALA A 120 -11.80 -4.71 -5.28
N LYS A 121 -10.85 -4.27 -4.46
CA LYS A 121 -10.06 -5.15 -3.58
C LYS A 121 -10.83 -5.50 -2.30
N ASP A 122 -11.89 -4.78 -1.99
CA ASP A 122 -12.78 -5.05 -0.86
C ASP A 122 -13.92 -5.99 -1.26
N ASP A 123 -14.02 -7.14 -0.57
CA ASP A 123 -15.19 -8.02 -0.60
C ASP A 123 -16.49 -7.24 -0.22
N GLU A 124 -16.39 -6.13 0.50
CA GLU A 124 -17.51 -5.24 0.84
C GLU A 124 -18.16 -4.59 -0.40
N PHE A 125 -17.41 -4.26 -1.44
CA PHE A 125 -17.97 -3.68 -2.67
C PHE A 125 -18.48 -4.72 -3.68
N ARG A 126 -18.08 -5.99 -3.54
CA ARG A 126 -18.62 -7.11 -4.36
C ARG A 126 -20.07 -7.47 -4.02
N HIS A 127 -20.61 -6.97 -2.92
CA HIS A 127 -22.00 -7.23 -2.50
C HIS A 127 -22.95 -6.02 -2.63
N ALA A 128 -22.45 -4.85 -3.02
CA ALA A 128 -23.24 -3.63 -3.16
C ALA A 128 -23.61 -3.27 -4.62
N ALA A 129 -23.10 -4.04 -5.61
CA ALA A 129 -23.44 -3.93 -7.03
C ALA A 129 -24.38 -5.06 -7.46
#